data_AF-A0A399PSA8-F1
#
_entry.id   AF-A0A399PSA8-F1
#
_cell.length_a   1.000
_cell.length_b   1.000
_cell.length_c   1.000
_cell.angle_alpha   90.00
_cell.angle_beta   90.00
_cell.angle_gamma   90.00
#
_symmetry.space_group_name_H-M   'P 1'
#
loop_
_entity.id
_entity.type
_entity.pdbx_description
1 polymer ?
#
loop_
_entity_poly.entity_id
_entity_poly.type
_entity_poly.pdbx_seq_one_letter_code
_entity_poly.pdbx_strand_id
1 'polypeptide(L)'
;MRLIHRSHVTPLERRQVYPVDQALERVCKALLDRQPLEGLDQLRAGLVVDLDSEVLEQIEQGEWLLLTGDTEDGDWPVADVAFDQAVLDLMNNPPPQPVRIPRIYRLVESMTGEPLAQQPYIATVDGVPIQRRTDAVGIAHLFMADDARQIAMRIFNI
;
A
#
# COMPACT_ATOMS: atom_id res chain seq x y z
N MET A 1 2.02 -15.17 -16.42
CA MET A 1 1.24 -16.07 -15.54
C MET A 1 1.34 -15.53 -14.13
N ARG A 2 0.23 -15.52 -13.38
CA ARG A 2 0.16 -14.87 -12.07
C ARG A 2 -0.52 -15.79 -11.05
N LEU A 3 0.07 -15.89 -9.87
CA LEU A 3 -0.49 -16.56 -8.70
C LEU A 3 -1.25 -15.55 -7.84
N ILE A 4 -2.44 -15.93 -7.40
CA ILE A 4 -3.28 -15.10 -6.53
C ILE A 4 -3.99 -15.96 -5.49
N HIS A 5 -4.05 -15.44 -4.26
CA HIS A 5 -4.80 -16.08 -3.18
C HIS A 5 -6.31 -16.06 -3.48
N ARG A 6 -6.99 -17.17 -3.24
CA ARG A 6 -8.41 -17.40 -3.55
C ARG A 6 -9.35 -16.30 -3.04
N SER A 7 -9.05 -15.72 -1.87
CA SER A 7 -9.84 -14.63 -1.26
C SER A 7 -9.81 -13.32 -2.05
N HIS A 8 -8.78 -13.11 -2.87
CA HIS A 8 -8.56 -11.88 -3.63
C HIS A 8 -8.97 -12.00 -5.11
N VAL A 9 -9.46 -13.17 -5.53
CA VAL A 9 -9.83 -13.40 -6.92
C VAL A 9 -11.20 -12.82 -7.22
N THR A 10 -11.24 -11.91 -8.20
CA THR A 10 -12.49 -11.30 -8.67
C THR A 10 -13.34 -12.29 -9.47
N PRO A 11 -14.66 -12.04 -9.62
CA PRO A 11 -15.53 -12.91 -10.42
C PRO A 11 -15.09 -13.04 -11.89
N LEU A 12 -14.41 -12.01 -12.44
CA LEU A 12 -13.89 -12.01 -13.81
C LEU A 12 -12.66 -12.92 -13.92
N GLU A 13 -11.70 -12.77 -13.00
CA GLU A 13 -10.47 -13.58 -12.96
C GLU A 13 -10.77 -15.07 -12.74
N ARG A 14 -11.85 -15.43 -12.02
CA ARG A 14 -12.26 -16.84 -11.86
C ARG A 14 -12.50 -17.58 -13.17
N ARG A 15 -12.84 -16.87 -14.25
CA ARG A 15 -13.04 -17.47 -15.58
C ARG A 15 -11.72 -17.75 -16.31
N GLN A 16 -10.62 -17.20 -15.81
CA GLN A 16 -9.27 -17.27 -16.37
C GLN A 16 -8.32 -18.12 -15.51
N VAL A 17 -8.86 -18.82 -14.51
CA VAL A 17 -8.10 -19.72 -13.64
C VAL A 17 -7.84 -21.02 -14.38
N TYR A 18 -6.57 -21.44 -14.44
CA TYR A 18 -6.23 -22.77 -14.91
C TYR A 18 -6.85 -23.83 -13.99
N PRO A 19 -7.37 -24.94 -14.55
CA PRO A 19 -7.69 -26.13 -13.75
C PRO A 19 -6.49 -26.56 -12.91
N VAL A 20 -6.73 -27.09 -11.71
CA VAL A 20 -5.68 -27.42 -10.72
C VAL A 20 -4.54 -28.26 -11.33
N ASP A 21 -4.87 -29.31 -12.09
CA ASP A 21 -3.86 -30.17 -12.73
C ASP A 21 -2.95 -29.38 -13.70
N GLN A 22 -3.53 -28.48 -14.49
CA GLN A 22 -2.78 -27.63 -15.43
C GLN A 22 -2.01 -26.52 -14.70
N ALA A 23 -2.54 -26.01 -13.59
CA ALA A 23 -1.86 -25.04 -12.74
C ALA A 23 -0.61 -25.66 -12.09
N LEU A 24 -0.73 -26.86 -11.53
CA LEU A 24 0.37 -27.61 -10.93
C LEU A 24 1.48 -27.89 -11.94
N GLU A 25 1.13 -28.40 -13.12
CA GLU A 25 2.11 -28.67 -14.18
C GLU A 25 2.88 -27.40 -14.58
N ARG A 26 2.17 -26.28 -14.76
CA ARG A 26 2.76 -25.01 -15.18
C ARG A 26 3.62 -24.36 -14.10
N VAL A 27 3.18 -24.39 -12.84
CA VAL A 27 3.97 -23.84 -11.72
C VAL A 27 5.18 -24.71 -11.45
N CYS A 28 5.04 -26.03 -11.45
CA CYS A 28 6.17 -26.95 -11.31
C CYS A 28 7.25 -26.67 -12.37
N LYS A 29 6.83 -26.55 -13.64
CA LYS A 29 7.74 -26.17 -14.73
C LYS A 29 8.37 -24.80 -14.51
N ALA A 30 7.59 -23.79 -14.10
CA ALA A 30 8.12 -22.45 -13.85
C ALA A 30 9.15 -22.42 -12.71
N LEU A 31 8.96 -23.20 -11.65
CA LEU A 31 9.91 -23.31 -10.54
C LEU A 31 11.21 -24.01 -10.97
N LEU A 32 11.10 -25.12 -11.71
CA LEU A 32 12.24 -25.86 -12.25
C LEU A 32 13.07 -24.99 -13.21
N ASP A 33 12.39 -24.29 -14.13
CA ASP A 33 13.01 -23.43 -15.15
C ASP A 33 13.38 -22.04 -14.60
N ARG A 34 13.16 -21.80 -13.30
CA ARG A 34 13.35 -20.51 -12.59
C ARG A 34 12.74 -19.31 -13.34
N GLN A 35 11.58 -19.54 -13.94
CA GLN A 35 10.84 -18.50 -14.63
C GLN A 35 10.19 -17.56 -13.62
N PRO A 36 10.15 -16.25 -13.91
CA PRO A 36 9.47 -15.30 -13.06
C PRO A 36 7.97 -15.62 -13.01
N LEU A 37 7.42 -15.74 -11.81
CA LEU A 37 6.02 -16.00 -11.57
C LEU A 37 5.49 -14.91 -10.63
N GLU A 38 4.61 -14.07 -11.16
CA GLU A 38 4.06 -12.95 -10.37
C GLU A 38 3.21 -13.50 -9.21
N GLY A 39 3.39 -12.95 -8.01
CA GLY A 39 2.71 -13.41 -6.79
C GLY A 39 3.39 -14.58 -6.07
N LEU A 40 4.45 -15.18 -6.64
CA LEU A 40 5.20 -16.26 -5.99
C LEU A 40 5.84 -15.83 -4.67
N ASP A 41 6.43 -14.63 -4.62
CA ASP A 41 7.03 -14.08 -3.40
C ASP A 41 6.00 -13.90 -2.28
N GLN A 42 4.77 -13.54 -2.65
CA GLN A 42 3.66 -13.34 -1.72
C GLN A 42 3.16 -14.67 -1.15
N LEU A 43 3.10 -15.70 -2.00
CA LEU A 43 2.80 -17.06 -1.56
C LEU A 43 3.88 -17.54 -0.59
N ARG A 44 5.16 -17.43 -0.96
CA ARG A 44 6.29 -17.88 -0.13
C ARG A 44 6.39 -17.15 1.20
N ALA A 45 6.04 -15.86 1.25
CA ALA A 45 5.98 -15.11 2.50
C ALA A 45 4.97 -15.66 3.53
N GLY A 46 3.96 -16.42 3.07
CA GLY A 46 2.97 -17.08 3.93
C GLY A 46 3.34 -18.49 4.36
N LEU A 47 4.41 -19.08 3.81
CA LEU A 47 4.83 -20.45 4.11
C LEU A 47 5.73 -20.50 5.35
N VAL A 48 5.60 -21.58 6.12
CA VAL A 48 6.49 -21.85 7.27
C VAL A 48 7.90 -22.20 6.79
N VAL A 49 8.00 -22.85 5.64
CA VAL A 49 9.27 -23.22 4.99
C VAL A 49 9.19 -22.88 3.51
N ASP A 50 10.20 -22.20 2.98
CA ASP A 50 10.30 -21.83 1.57
C ASP A 50 10.75 -23.04 0.73
N LEU A 51 9.84 -24.00 0.52
CA LEU A 51 10.04 -25.18 -0.33
C LEU A 51 9.06 -25.18 -1.50
N ASP A 52 9.54 -25.59 -2.67
CA ASP A 52 8.69 -25.69 -3.87
C ASP A 52 7.53 -26.68 -3.69
N SER A 53 7.68 -27.71 -2.85
CA SER A 53 6.61 -28.65 -2.52
C SER A 53 5.45 -27.98 -1.77
N GLU A 54 5.75 -27.06 -0.85
CA GLU A 54 4.75 -26.29 -0.10
C GLU A 54 4.02 -25.31 -1.02
N VAL A 55 4.74 -24.72 -1.98
CA VAL A 55 4.13 -23.87 -3.03
C VAL A 55 3.12 -24.66 -3.85
N LEU A 56 3.47 -25.87 -4.26
CA LEU A 56 2.57 -26.74 -5.04
C LEU A 56 1.38 -27.22 -4.22
N GLU A 57 1.57 -27.53 -2.94
CA GLU A 57 0.48 -27.93 -2.03
C GLU A 57 -0.58 -26.83 -1.88
N GLN A 58 -0.16 -25.56 -1.77
CA GLN A 58 -1.10 -24.42 -1.71
C GLN A 58 -1.98 -24.31 -2.97
N ILE A 59 -1.47 -24.73 -4.13
CA ILE A 59 -2.20 -24.74 -5.40
C ILE A 59 -3.11 -25.97 -5.49
N GLU A 60 -2.64 -27.13 -5.04
CA GLU A 60 -3.41 -28.37 -4.97
C GLU A 60 -4.64 -28.22 -4.06
N GLN A 61 -4.48 -27.55 -2.92
CA GLN A 61 -5.57 -27.21 -2.00
C GLN A 61 -6.53 -26.15 -2.56
N GLY A 62 -6.15 -25.48 -3.65
CA GLY A 62 -6.93 -24.42 -4.29
C GLY A 62 -6.95 -23.10 -3.53
N GLU A 63 -6.08 -22.92 -2.54
CA GLU A 63 -5.92 -21.66 -1.80
C GLU A 63 -5.19 -20.62 -2.66
N TRP A 64 -4.32 -21.08 -3.55
CA TRP A 64 -3.67 -20.25 -4.56
C TRP A 64 -4.06 -20.71 -5.97
N LEU A 65 -4.48 -19.75 -6.79
CA LEU A 65 -4.97 -19.98 -8.14
C LEU A 65 -4.00 -19.39 -9.16
N LEU A 66 -3.74 -20.13 -10.25
CA LEU A 66 -2.93 -19.67 -11.37
C LEU A 66 -3.81 -19.07 -12.46
N LEU A 67 -3.56 -17.82 -12.82
CA LEU A 67 -4.26 -17.12 -13.90
C LEU A 67 -3.51 -17.23 -15.23
N THR A 68 -4.26 -17.46 -16.32
CA THR A 68 -3.79 -17.31 -17.70
C THR A 68 -3.35 -15.86 -17.90
N GLY A 69 -2.06 -15.63 -18.15
CA GLY A 69 -1.48 -14.29 -18.26
C GLY A 69 -1.81 -13.55 -19.55
N ASP A 70 -2.93 -13.86 -20.20
CA ASP A 70 -3.42 -13.15 -21.38
C ASP A 70 -4.05 -11.84 -20.92
N THR A 71 -3.19 -10.88 -20.65
CA THR A 71 -3.53 -9.46 -20.72
C THR A 71 -2.71 -8.87 -21.87
N GLU A 72 -3.04 -9.29 -23.10
CA GLU A 72 -2.84 -8.39 -24.24
C GLU A 72 -3.84 -7.25 -24.06
N ASP A 73 -3.26 -6.07 -23.87
CA ASP A 73 -3.90 -4.77 -23.67
C ASP A 73 -4.77 -4.64 -22.42
N GLY A 74 -4.48 -3.57 -21.67
CA GLY A 74 -5.30 -3.11 -20.57
C GLY A 74 -6.68 -2.72 -21.08
N ASP A 75 -7.56 -3.69 -21.20
CA ASP A 75 -8.98 -3.46 -21.06
C ASP A 75 -9.23 -3.44 -19.55
N TRP A 76 -8.98 -2.28 -18.95
CA TRP A 76 -9.77 -1.96 -17.77
C TRP A 76 -11.21 -2.19 -18.19
N PRO A 77 -12.02 -2.96 -17.45
CA PRO A 77 -13.44 -2.86 -17.67
C PRO A 77 -13.72 -1.38 -17.40
N VAL A 78 -13.91 -0.63 -18.49
CA VAL A 78 -14.86 0.44 -18.51
C VAL A 78 -16.14 -0.32 -18.24
N ALA A 79 -16.37 -0.62 -16.96
CA ALA A 79 -17.71 -0.65 -16.45
C ALA A 79 -18.32 0.58 -17.11
N ASP A 80 -19.40 0.38 -17.85
CA ASP A 80 -20.35 1.47 -18.02
C ASP A 80 -20.68 1.90 -16.60
N VAL A 81 -19.84 2.78 -16.06
CA VAL A 81 -20.07 3.46 -14.81
C VAL A 81 -21.11 4.44 -15.26
N ALA A 82 -22.35 3.96 -15.32
CA ALA A 82 -23.42 4.71 -14.72
C ALA A 82 -22.94 4.97 -13.29
N PHE A 83 -22.07 5.97 -13.14
CA PHE A 83 -21.73 6.51 -11.86
C PHE A 83 -23.08 6.85 -11.28
N ASP A 84 -23.39 6.23 -10.14
CA ASP A 84 -24.57 6.60 -9.38
C ASP A 84 -24.62 8.12 -9.38
N GLN A 85 -25.78 8.70 -9.69
CA GLN A 85 -25.90 10.15 -9.82
C GLN A 85 -25.32 10.86 -8.58
N ALA A 86 -25.43 10.22 -7.41
CA ALA A 86 -24.80 10.65 -6.16
C ALA A 86 -23.26 10.78 -6.21
N VAL A 87 -22.55 9.90 -6.93
CA VAL A 87 -21.10 9.97 -7.12
C VAL A 87 -20.72 11.08 -8.09
N LEU A 88 -21.45 11.23 -9.21
CA LEU A 88 -21.25 12.36 -10.13
C LEU A 88 -21.53 13.69 -9.41
N ASP A 89 -22.59 13.76 -8.63
CA ASP A 89 -22.97 14.93 -7.85
C ASP A 89 -21.90 15.25 -6.80
N LEU A 90 -21.32 14.23 -6.15
CA LEU A 90 -20.23 14.38 -5.20
C LEU A 90 -18.92 14.87 -5.85
N MET A 91 -18.59 14.36 -7.04
CA MET A 91 -17.40 14.81 -7.78
C MET A 91 -17.55 16.25 -8.24
N ASN A 92 -18.75 16.63 -8.71
CA ASN A 92 -19.04 17.98 -9.18
C ASN A 92 -19.26 18.97 -8.02
N ASN A 93 -19.73 18.48 -6.87
CA ASN A 93 -19.99 19.27 -5.67
C ASN A 93 -19.35 18.59 -4.45
N PRO A 94 -18.02 18.57 -4.35
CA PRO A 94 -17.37 17.96 -3.21
C PRO A 94 -17.79 18.70 -1.93
N PRO A 95 -18.05 17.98 -0.83
CA PRO A 95 -18.34 18.62 0.44
C PRO A 95 -17.17 19.53 0.82
N PRO A 96 -17.44 20.67 1.48
CA PRO A 96 -16.40 21.57 1.95
C PRO A 96 -15.33 20.79 2.71
N GLN A 97 -14.12 20.76 2.15
CA GLN A 97 -13.00 20.12 2.81
C GLN A 97 -12.58 21.00 3.99
N PRO A 98 -12.36 20.43 5.18
CA PRO A 98 -11.88 21.21 6.31
C PRO A 98 -10.51 21.80 5.94
N VAL A 99 -10.45 23.12 5.78
CA VAL A 99 -9.19 23.83 5.56
C VAL A 99 -8.42 23.79 6.87
N ARG A 100 -7.33 23.01 6.90
CA ARG A 100 -6.41 22.99 8.03
C ARG A 100 -5.12 23.65 7.59
N ILE A 101 -4.89 24.88 8.03
CA ILE A 101 -3.64 25.59 7.77
C ILE A 101 -2.63 25.13 8.82
N PRO A 102 -1.53 24.44 8.43
CA PRO A 102 -0.53 24.05 9.41
C PRO A 102 0.30 25.27 9.82
N ARG A 103 0.72 25.29 11.09
CA ARG A 103 1.91 26.05 11.49
C ARG A 103 3.14 25.23 11.11
N ILE A 104 4.06 25.88 10.42
CA ILE A 104 5.23 25.25 9.80
C ILE A 104 6.48 25.64 10.57
N TYR A 105 7.28 24.66 10.98
CA TYR A 105 8.57 24.86 11.64
C TYR A 105 9.65 24.11 10.89
N ARG A 106 10.79 24.74 10.63
CA ARG A 106 11.95 24.07 10.05
C ARG A 106 12.92 23.66 11.15
N LEU A 107 13.26 22.38 11.20
CA LEU A 107 14.26 21.84 12.10
C LEU A 107 15.57 21.75 11.31
N VAL A 108 16.60 22.35 11.88
CA VAL A 108 17.95 22.36 11.34
C VAL A 108 18.94 21.94 12.41
N GLU A 109 20.02 21.31 11.99
CA GLU A 109 21.17 21.01 12.84
C GLU A 109 21.85 22.35 13.20
N SER A 110 22.15 22.57 14.48
CA SER A 110 22.50 23.90 14.97
C SER A 110 23.88 24.38 14.53
N MET A 111 24.79 23.47 14.21
CA MET A 111 26.18 23.79 13.88
C MET A 111 26.38 24.03 12.39
N THR A 112 25.65 23.28 11.56
CA THR A 112 25.77 23.23 10.10
C THR A 112 24.62 23.97 9.41
N GLY A 113 23.47 24.11 10.07
CA GLY A 113 22.25 24.66 9.47
C GLY A 113 21.55 23.70 8.52
N GLU A 114 22.05 22.46 8.38
CA GLU A 114 21.47 21.46 7.50
C GLU A 114 20.10 21.00 8.02
N PRO A 115 19.09 20.81 7.14
CA PRO A 115 17.77 20.38 7.55
C PRO A 115 17.79 18.97 8.13
N LEU A 116 17.11 18.80 9.28
CA LEU A 116 16.94 17.50 9.91
C LEU A 116 15.78 16.75 9.25
N ALA A 117 16.04 16.10 8.13
CA ALA A 117 15.05 15.33 7.39
C ALA A 117 14.63 14.05 8.13
N GLN A 118 13.35 13.68 8.06
CA GLN A 118 12.80 12.46 8.70
C GLN A 118 13.04 12.34 10.22
N GLN A 119 13.39 13.45 10.88
CA GLN A 119 13.71 13.49 12.30
C GLN A 119 12.45 13.26 13.14
N PRO A 120 12.43 12.25 14.02
CA PRO A 120 11.34 12.07 14.97
C PRO A 120 11.31 13.21 16.00
N TYR A 121 10.11 13.73 16.27
CA TYR A 121 9.87 14.74 17.29
C TYR A 121 8.52 14.49 17.99
N ILE A 122 8.39 15.03 19.20
CA ILE A 122 7.11 15.18 19.90
C ILE A 122 6.80 16.66 20.01
N ALA A 123 5.65 17.06 19.46
CA ALA A 123 5.08 18.39 19.65
C ALA A 123 3.99 18.30 20.72
N THR A 124 4.03 19.17 21.72
CA THR A 124 2.97 19.32 22.72
C THR A 124 2.23 20.61 22.42
N VAL A 125 0.94 20.51 22.12
CA VAL A 125 0.06 21.65 21.81
C VAL A 125 -1.00 21.72 22.90
N ASP A 126 -1.01 22.79 23.67
CA ASP A 126 -1.91 22.99 24.83
C ASP A 126 -1.98 21.75 25.76
N GLY A 127 -0.81 21.17 26.03
CA GLY A 127 -0.67 20.00 26.91
C GLY A 127 -0.88 18.64 26.24
N VAL A 128 -1.32 18.59 24.98
CA VAL A 128 -1.55 17.34 24.24
C VAL A 128 -0.29 16.96 23.43
N PRO A 129 0.37 15.84 23.73
CA PRO A 129 1.54 15.39 22.98
C PRO A 129 1.15 14.70 21.67
N ILE A 130 1.89 15.00 20.61
CA ILE A 130 1.70 14.49 19.26
C ILE A 130 3.09 14.08 18.73
N GLN A 131 3.25 12.80 18.41
CA GLN A 131 4.49 12.28 17.83
C GLN A 131 4.44 12.30 16.30
N ARG A 132 5.48 12.85 15.68
CA ARG A 132 5.58 13.01 14.22
C ARG A 132 7.04 12.92 13.75
N ARG A 133 7.22 13.02 12.43
CA ARG A 133 8.52 13.19 11.77
C ARG A 133 8.51 14.46 10.92
N THR A 134 9.68 15.06 10.75
CA THR A 134 9.87 16.10 9.73
C THR A 134 9.83 15.48 8.34
N ASP A 135 9.52 16.27 7.32
CA ASP A 135 9.56 15.82 5.93
C ASP A 135 11.01 15.72 5.38
N ALA A 136 11.13 15.52 4.07
CA ALA A 136 12.41 15.39 3.39
C ALA A 136 13.30 16.65 3.43
N VAL A 137 12.74 17.82 3.74
CA VAL A 137 13.46 19.11 3.81
C VAL A 137 13.51 19.67 5.23
N GLY A 138 13.22 18.83 6.23
CA GLY A 138 13.32 19.16 7.65
C GLY A 138 12.13 19.94 8.20
N ILE A 139 10.96 19.88 7.56
CA ILE A 139 9.78 20.64 7.98
C ILE A 139 8.86 19.81 8.88
N ALA A 140 8.54 20.38 10.04
CA ALA A 140 7.48 19.92 10.94
C ALA A 140 6.17 20.66 10.64
N HIS A 141 5.15 19.90 10.26
CA HIS A 141 3.80 20.40 10.04
C HIS A 141 2.93 20.17 11.28
N LEU A 142 2.46 21.23 11.92
CA LEU A 142 1.58 21.16 13.09
C LEU A 142 0.20 21.72 12.75
N PHE A 143 -0.82 20.87 12.85
CA PHE A 143 -2.21 21.28 12.70
C PHE A 143 -2.80 21.53 14.09
N MET A 144 -3.20 22.76 14.35
CA MET A 144 -3.76 23.20 15.63
C MET A 144 -4.78 24.30 15.39
N ALA A 145 -5.63 24.56 16.39
CA ALA A 145 -6.54 25.68 16.35
C ALA A 145 -5.76 27.01 16.41
N ASP A 146 -6.34 28.08 15.85
CA ASP A 146 -5.68 29.38 15.79
C ASP A 146 -5.40 29.97 17.17
N ASP A 147 -6.21 29.61 18.16
CA ASP A 147 -6.11 30.05 19.55
C ASP A 147 -5.14 29.20 20.41
N ALA A 148 -4.43 28.24 19.81
CA ALA A 148 -3.44 27.44 20.50
C ALA A 148 -2.34 28.33 21.10
N ARG A 149 -2.15 28.23 22.43
CA ARG A 149 -1.32 29.17 23.20
C ARG A 149 0.05 28.61 23.53
N GLN A 150 0.15 27.31 23.80
CA GLN A 150 1.40 26.69 24.21
C GLN A 150 1.84 25.63 23.21
N ILE A 151 3.06 25.80 22.70
CA ILE A 151 3.71 24.84 21.83
C ILE A 151 5.08 24.53 22.41
N ALA A 152 5.35 23.26 22.66
CA ALA A 152 6.69 22.77 23.00
C ALA A 152 7.08 21.65 22.04
N MET A 153 8.33 21.62 21.61
CA MET A 153 8.84 20.58 20.74
C MET A 153 10.04 19.90 21.37
N ARG A 154 10.05 18.57 21.33
CA ARG A 154 11.15 17.74 21.82
C ARG A 154 11.64 16.84 20.71
N ILE A 155 12.93 16.90 20.45
CA ILE A 155 13.63 16.04 19.50
C ILE A 155 14.37 15.00 20.34
N PHE A 156 14.31 13.73 19.93
CA PHE A 156 14.95 12.63 20.66
C PHE A 156 16.14 12.12 19.84
N ASN A 157 17.34 12.42 20.33
CA ASN A 157 18.67 12.14 19.76
C ASN A 157 18.88 12.52 18.27
N ILE A 158 19.97 13.25 18.05
CA ILE A 158 20.69 13.34 16.79
C ILE A 158 21.79 12.28 16.86
#